data_AF-A0A2U1MHA7-F1
#
_entry.id   AF-A0A2U1MHA7-F1
#
_cell.length_a   1.000
_cell.length_b   1.000
_cell.length_c   1.000
_cell.angle_alpha   90.00
_cell.angle_beta   90.00
_cell.angle_gamma   90.00
#
_symmetry.space_group_name_H-M   'P 1'
#
loop_
_entity.id
_entity.type
_entity.pdbx_description
1 polymer ?
#
loop_
_entity_poly.entity_id
_entity_poly.type
_entity_poly.pdbx_seq_one_letter_code
_entity_poly.pdbx_strand_id
1 'polypeptide(L)'
;MLKNDVLENVKSSEDIPNIDWCTLIWDYIKGSKEKWDDRTHENWYYGPHVTFTLIYLHYTEFDEMDVPRKYPAIKYWNSELIEERQKKEMARDAIGMVMVIEEDEENEENENQKLKQARKRGCEERSWAAKATSRERGLQKRLELAWIDMI
;
A
#
# COMPACT_ATOMS: atom_id res chain seq x y z
N MET A 1 -0.13 -9.98 -21.24
CA MET A 1 1.20 -10.15 -20.64
C MET A 1 2.04 -8.95 -21.05
N LEU A 2 2.27 -7.99 -20.15
CA LEU A 2 3.33 -6.99 -20.32
C LEU A 2 4.40 -7.38 -19.32
N LYS A 3 5.37 -8.12 -19.84
CA LYS A 3 6.59 -8.57 -19.16
C LYS A 3 7.47 -7.33 -19.08
N ASN A 4 7.87 -6.91 -17.88
CA ASN A 4 9.13 -6.21 -17.50
C ASN A 4 9.85 -5.19 -18.42
N ASP A 5 9.32 -4.79 -19.58
CA ASP A 5 10.05 -4.04 -20.62
C ASP A 5 10.47 -2.63 -20.15
N VAL A 6 9.73 -2.04 -19.20
CA VAL A 6 10.11 -0.74 -18.63
C VAL A 6 11.41 -0.86 -17.83
N LEU A 7 11.56 -1.91 -17.02
CA LEU A 7 12.77 -2.11 -16.21
C LEU A 7 13.97 -2.56 -17.06
N GLU A 8 13.73 -3.21 -18.20
CA GLU A 8 14.80 -3.57 -19.15
C GLU A 8 15.35 -2.35 -19.91
N ASN A 9 14.58 -1.28 -20.02
CA ASN A 9 15.00 -0.03 -20.66
C ASN A 9 15.63 1.00 -19.70
N VAL A 10 15.47 0.81 -18.38
CA VAL A 10 16.16 1.62 -17.36
C VAL A 10 17.48 0.95 -17.02
N LYS A 11 18.55 1.31 -17.73
CA LYS A 11 19.88 0.74 -17.50
C LYS A 11 20.64 1.48 -16.40
N SER A 12 20.29 2.76 -16.18
CA SER A 12 20.85 3.65 -15.18
C SER A 12 19.74 4.51 -14.54
N SER A 13 19.94 4.99 -13.31
CA SER A 13 19.05 5.99 -12.69
C SER A 13 19.01 7.31 -13.48
N GLU A 14 19.99 7.55 -14.34
CA GLU A 14 20.07 8.69 -15.26
C GLU A 14 19.06 8.61 -16.42
N ASP A 15 18.50 7.43 -16.69
CA ASP A 15 17.49 7.23 -17.74
C ASP A 15 16.07 7.62 -17.27
N ILE A 16 15.84 7.60 -15.96
CA ILE A 16 14.55 7.86 -15.30
C ILE A 16 13.96 9.24 -15.68
N PRO A 17 14.73 10.34 -15.67
CA PRO A 17 14.19 11.65 -16.04
C PRO A 17 13.80 11.77 -17.52
N ASN A 18 14.37 10.93 -18.39
CA ASN A 18 14.16 11.00 -19.84
C ASN A 18 12.94 10.19 -20.32
N ILE A 19 12.29 9.44 -19.42
CA ILE A 19 11.08 8.68 -19.73
C ILE A 19 9.90 9.65 -19.82
N ASP A 20 9.11 9.51 -20.90
CA ASP A 20 7.79 10.14 -20.97
C ASP A 20 6.81 9.40 -20.04
N TRP A 21 6.83 9.81 -18.77
CA TRP A 21 5.98 9.26 -17.73
C TRP A 21 4.50 9.44 -18.04
N CYS A 22 4.12 10.54 -18.69
CA CYS A 22 2.73 10.82 -19.02
C CYS A 22 2.19 9.80 -20.03
N THR A 23 2.90 9.58 -21.12
CA THR A 23 2.51 8.59 -22.15
C THR A 23 2.52 7.18 -21.57
N LEU A 24 3.54 6.83 -20.78
CA LEU A 24 3.64 5.52 -20.14
C LEU A 24 2.45 5.24 -19.21
N ILE A 25 2.15 6.17 -18.31
CA ILE A 25 1.03 6.05 -17.35
C ILE A 25 -0.30 5.95 -18.11
N TRP A 26 -0.49 6.78 -19.15
CA TRP A 26 -1.69 6.76 -19.97
C TRP A 26 -1.92 5.42 -20.65
N ASP A 27 -0.88 4.85 -21.27
CA ASP A 27 -0.97 3.54 -21.93
C ASP A 27 -1.29 2.41 -20.95
N TYR A 28 -0.74 2.47 -19.73
CA TYR A 28 -1.09 1.52 -18.67
C TYR A 28 -2.53 1.65 -18.20
N ILE A 29 -3.03 2.88 -18.03
CA ILE A 29 -4.42 3.12 -17.64
C ILE A 29 -5.36 2.60 -18.74
N LYS A 30 -5.07 2.91 -20.00
CA LYS A 30 -5.85 2.47 -21.17
C LYS A 30 -5.90 0.93 -21.26
N GLY A 31 -4.74 0.28 -21.20
CA GLY A 31 -4.66 -1.18 -21.24
C GLY A 31 -5.21 -1.88 -19.98
N SER A 32 -5.32 -1.18 -18.85
CA SER A 32 -6.05 -1.65 -17.67
C SER A 32 -7.55 -1.57 -17.89
N LYS A 33 -8.06 -0.43 -18.35
CA LYS A 33 -9.49 -0.18 -18.59
C LYS A 33 -10.09 -1.12 -19.64
N GLU A 34 -9.37 -1.44 -20.70
CA GLU A 34 -9.82 -2.41 -21.72
C GLU A 34 -10.14 -3.80 -21.15
N LYS A 35 -9.55 -4.16 -20.01
CA LYS A 35 -9.75 -5.46 -19.36
C LYS A 35 -10.84 -5.44 -18.30
N TRP A 36 -11.49 -4.29 -18.08
CA TRP A 36 -12.56 -4.19 -17.10
C TRP A 36 -13.82 -4.87 -17.66
N ASP A 37 -14.34 -5.85 -16.92
CA ASP A 37 -15.66 -6.40 -17.17
C ASP A 37 -16.69 -5.67 -16.31
N ASP A 38 -17.33 -4.67 -16.92
CA ASP A 38 -18.34 -3.82 -16.28
C ASP A 38 -19.56 -4.60 -15.76
N ARG A 39 -19.71 -5.88 -16.10
CA ARG A 39 -20.81 -6.76 -15.64
C ARG A 39 -20.60 -7.33 -14.25
N THR A 40 -19.35 -7.40 -13.79
CA THR A 40 -19.03 -8.16 -12.58
C THR A 40 -19.14 -7.36 -11.29
N HIS A 41 -19.22 -6.02 -11.32
CA HIS A 41 -19.17 -5.13 -10.14
C HIS A 41 -17.96 -5.35 -9.19
N GLU A 42 -17.11 -6.36 -9.43
CA GLU A 42 -16.05 -6.82 -8.55
C GLU A 42 -14.69 -6.17 -8.83
N ASN A 43 -14.57 -5.28 -9.83
CA ASN A 43 -13.25 -4.87 -10.35
C ASN A 43 -13.09 -3.37 -10.66
N TRP A 44 -13.75 -2.47 -9.93
CA TRP A 44 -13.57 -1.02 -10.17
C TRP A 44 -12.24 -0.47 -9.64
N TYR A 45 -11.66 -1.12 -8.63
CA TYR A 45 -10.49 -0.63 -7.91
C TYR A 45 -9.41 -1.70 -7.76
N TYR A 46 -8.94 -2.26 -8.89
CA TYR A 46 -7.74 -3.11 -8.90
C TYR A 46 -6.75 -2.65 -9.98
N GLY A 47 -5.46 -2.62 -9.62
CA GLY A 47 -4.36 -2.32 -10.55
C GLY A 47 -3.78 -0.91 -10.45
N PRO A 48 -3.12 -0.42 -11.51
CA PRO A 48 -2.35 0.83 -11.49
C PRO A 48 -3.19 2.05 -11.11
N HIS A 49 -4.47 2.05 -11.47
CA HIS A 49 -5.37 3.17 -11.17
C HIS A 49 -5.48 3.45 -9.67
N VAL A 50 -5.69 2.42 -8.85
CA VAL A 50 -5.75 2.58 -7.38
C VAL A 50 -4.42 3.07 -6.83
N THR A 51 -3.31 2.57 -7.37
CA THR A 51 -1.98 3.02 -6.98
C THR A 51 -1.79 4.51 -7.28
N PHE A 52 -2.15 4.98 -8.47
CA PHE A 52 -2.08 6.40 -8.82
C PHE A 52 -3.02 7.25 -7.99
N THR A 53 -4.24 6.78 -7.72
CA THR A 53 -5.17 7.47 -6.83
C THR A 53 -4.59 7.60 -5.42
N LEU A 54 -4.02 6.54 -4.86
CA LEU A 54 -3.40 6.58 -3.54
C LEU A 54 -2.15 7.48 -3.51
N ILE A 55 -1.35 7.50 -4.56
CA ILE A 55 -0.21 8.43 -4.71
C ILE A 55 -0.74 9.86 -4.74
N TYR A 56 -1.69 10.17 -5.63
CA TYR A 56 -2.31 11.49 -5.72
C TYR A 56 -2.81 11.95 -4.35
N LEU A 57 -3.58 11.10 -3.65
CA LEU A 57 -4.13 11.41 -2.34
C LEU A 57 -3.06 11.57 -1.24
N HIS A 58 -1.91 10.91 -1.37
CA HIS A 58 -0.84 10.98 -0.39
C HIS A 58 0.01 12.25 -0.54
N TYR A 59 0.21 12.70 -1.78
CA TYR A 59 1.10 13.81 -2.12
C TYR A 59 0.39 15.13 -2.39
N THR A 60 -0.94 15.19 -2.21
CA THR A 60 -1.70 16.41 -2.42
C THR A 60 -2.59 16.73 -1.25
N GLU A 61 -2.62 18.00 -0.88
CA GLU A 61 -3.47 18.55 0.17
C GLU A 61 -4.72 19.18 -0.44
N PHE A 62 -5.86 18.97 0.22
CA PHE A 62 -7.12 19.58 -0.14
C PHE A 62 -7.77 20.22 1.09
N ASP A 63 -7.89 21.54 1.07
CA ASP A 63 -8.27 22.38 2.21
C ASP A 63 -9.68 22.09 2.77
N GLU A 64 -10.57 21.50 1.97
CA GLU A 64 -11.92 21.12 2.43
C GLU A 64 -12.00 19.72 3.07
N MET A 65 -10.88 19.01 3.18
CA MET A 65 -10.82 17.68 3.78
C MET A 65 -9.57 17.51 4.65
N ASP A 66 -9.80 17.27 5.95
CA ASP A 66 -8.74 16.92 6.89
C ASP A 66 -8.64 15.39 7.05
N VAL A 67 -7.91 14.75 6.13
CA VAL A 67 -7.60 13.32 6.22
C VAL A 67 -6.15 13.17 6.73
N PRO A 68 -5.92 12.49 7.87
CA PRO A 68 -4.58 12.34 8.41
C PRO A 68 -3.60 11.70 7.41
N ARG A 69 -2.56 12.45 7.02
CA ARG A 69 -1.48 11.95 6.19
C ARG A 69 -0.59 11.02 7.01
N LYS A 70 -0.73 9.71 6.80
CA LYS A 70 0.09 8.66 7.44
C LYS A 70 0.38 7.54 6.46
N TYR A 71 1.59 6.99 6.51
CA TYR A 71 1.92 5.83 5.69
C TYR A 71 1.40 4.51 6.30
N PRO A 72 0.84 3.59 5.47
CA PRO A 72 0.48 3.78 4.07
C PRO A 72 -0.90 4.44 3.92
N ALA A 73 -1.06 5.27 2.89
CA ALA A 73 -2.29 6.03 2.61
C ALA A 73 -3.57 5.15 2.62
N ILE A 74 -3.48 3.92 2.12
CA ILE A 74 -4.61 2.96 2.07
C ILE A 74 -5.23 2.64 3.43
N LYS A 75 -4.54 2.88 4.55
CA LYS A 75 -5.11 2.67 5.89
C LYS A 75 -6.06 3.78 6.32
N TYR A 76 -5.95 4.95 5.72
CA TYR A 76 -6.64 6.17 6.13
C TYR A 76 -7.60 6.69 5.05
N TRP A 77 -7.38 6.27 3.80
CA TRP A 77 -8.29 6.52 2.68
C TRP A 77 -9.20 5.32 2.43
N ASN A 78 -10.51 5.52 2.59
CA ASN A 78 -11.54 4.56 2.19
C ASN A 78 -12.31 5.08 0.97
N SER A 79 -13.15 4.25 0.36
CA SER A 79 -13.90 4.62 -0.84
C SER A 79 -14.81 5.84 -0.65
N GLU A 80 -15.41 6.01 0.54
CA GLU A 80 -16.29 7.13 0.85
C GLU A 80 -15.52 8.47 0.86
N LEU A 81 -14.34 8.50 1.48
CA LEU A 81 -13.46 9.67 1.52
C LEU A 81 -12.93 10.03 0.13
N ILE A 82 -12.60 9.02 -0.68
CA ILE A 82 -12.13 9.24 -2.05
C ILE A 82 -13.25 9.84 -2.91
N GLU A 83 -14.47 9.31 -2.80
CA GLU A 83 -15.63 9.81 -3.52
C GLU A 83 -16.02 11.23 -3.05
N GLU A 84 -15.95 11.50 -1.74
CA GLU A 84 -16.18 12.83 -1.19
C GLU A 84 -15.18 13.84 -1.75
N ARG A 85 -13.89 13.50 -1.74
CA ARG A 85 -12.84 14.37 -2.30
C ARG A 85 -13.07 14.66 -3.77
N GLN A 86 -13.35 13.61 -4.55
CA GLN A 86 -13.66 13.75 -5.97
C GLN A 86 -14.84 14.71 -6.19
N LYS A 87 -15.93 14.56 -5.44
CA LYS A 87 -17.12 15.44 -5.56
C LYS A 87 -16.80 16.88 -5.23
N LYS A 88 -16.02 17.14 -4.16
CA LYS A 88 -15.64 18.50 -3.75
C LYS A 88 -14.71 19.16 -4.76
N GLU A 89 -13.69 18.45 -5.24
CA GLU A 89 -12.79 18.94 -6.28
C GLU A 89 -13.55 19.24 -7.59
N MET A 90 -14.49 18.37 -7.99
CA MET A 90 -15.39 18.61 -9.13
C MET A 90 -16.28 19.83 -8.93
N ALA A 91 -16.83 20.03 -7.74
CA ALA A 91 -17.69 21.17 -7.43
C ALA A 91 -16.93 22.51 -7.49
N ARG A 92 -15.62 22.49 -7.22
CA ARG A 92 -14.72 23.64 -7.35
C ARG A 92 -14.12 23.82 -8.75
N ASP A 93 -14.38 22.90 -9.68
CA ASP A 93 -13.69 22.83 -10.98
C ASP A 93 -12.15 22.82 -10.83
N ALA A 94 -11.67 22.18 -9.76
CA ALA A 94 -10.28 22.24 -9.32
C ALA A 94 -9.63 20.85 -9.21
N ILE A 95 -10.13 19.89 -9.99
CA ILE A 95 -9.56 18.53 -10.02
C ILE A 95 -8.10 18.61 -10.42
N GLY A 96 -7.22 18.08 -9.56
CA GLY A 96 -5.77 18.10 -9.80
C GLY A 96 -5.11 19.47 -9.65
N MET A 97 -5.87 20.53 -9.31
CA MET A 97 -5.37 21.89 -9.07
C MET A 97 -5.14 22.11 -7.57
N VAL A 98 -4.53 21.12 -6.94
CA VAL A 98 -4.33 21.03 -5.49
C VAL A 98 -2.86 21.25 -5.13
N MET A 99 -2.62 21.68 -3.89
CA MET A 99 -1.25 21.90 -3.42
C MET A 99 -0.53 20.56 -3.36
N VAL A 100 0.58 20.45 -4.11
CA VAL A 100 1.51 19.33 -3.98
C VAL A 100 2.29 19.54 -2.71
N ILE A 101 2.29 18.53 -1.85
CA ILE A 101 3.04 18.58 -0.61
C ILE A 101 4.49 18.25 -0.93
N GLU A 102 5.40 19.14 -0.60
CA GLU A 102 6.84 18.90 -0.74
C GLU A 102 7.27 17.71 0.15
N GLU A 103 8.20 16.89 -0.35
CA GLU A 103 8.72 15.75 0.39
C GLU A 103 9.65 16.26 1.50
N ASP A 104 9.15 16.31 2.73
CA ASP A 104 9.97 16.53 3.92
C ASP A 104 10.77 15.25 4.20
N GLU A 105 12.01 15.17 3.69
CA GLU A 105 12.91 14.00 3.82
C GLU A 105 13.01 13.47 5.27
N GLU A 106 13.05 14.37 6.26
CA GLU A 106 13.12 14.02 7.68
C GLU A 106 11.88 13.26 8.19
N ASN A 107 10.69 13.60 7.68
CA ASN A 107 9.44 12.99 8.12
C ASN A 107 9.29 11.58 7.54
N GLU A 108 9.64 11.40 6.26
CA GLU A 108 9.62 10.08 5.61
C GLU A 108 10.61 9.10 6.23
N GLU A 109 11.82 9.56 6.55
CA GLU A 109 12.84 8.70 7.17
C GLU A 109 12.39 8.24 8.56
N ASN A 110 11.76 9.14 9.33
CA ASN A 110 11.22 8.85 10.65
C ASN A 110 10.03 7.87 10.59
N GLU A 111 9.08 8.05 9.67
CA GLU A 111 7.97 7.10 9.45
C GLU A 111 8.48 5.73 9.00
N ASN A 112 9.43 5.67 8.06
CA ASN A 112 10.04 4.44 7.59
C ASN A 112 10.79 3.70 8.70
N GLN A 113 11.51 4.41 9.57
CA GLN A 113 12.15 3.81 10.74
C GLN A 113 11.12 3.23 11.71
N LYS A 114 10.03 3.96 12.01
CA LYS A 114 8.92 3.46 12.85
C LYS A 114 8.28 2.20 12.27
N LEU A 115 8.08 2.14 10.96
CA LEU A 115 7.54 0.97 10.26
C LEU A 115 8.49 -0.22 10.29
N LYS A 116 9.79 -0.01 10.06
CA LYS A 116 10.82 -1.05 10.19
C LYS A 116 10.84 -1.62 11.61
N GLN A 117 10.77 -0.77 12.63
CA GLN A 117 10.70 -1.18 14.04
C GLN A 117 9.39 -1.92 14.37
N ALA A 118 8.24 -1.46 13.89
CA ALA A 118 6.95 -2.14 14.08
C ALA A 118 6.94 -3.53 13.42
N ARG A 119 7.49 -3.65 12.21
CA ARG A 119 7.62 -4.93 11.50
C ARG A 119 8.55 -5.89 12.24
N LYS A 120 9.66 -5.37 12.79
CA LYS A 120 10.61 -6.15 13.59
C LYS A 120 9.94 -6.68 14.86
N ARG A 121 9.24 -5.82 15.61
CA ARG A 121 8.46 -6.19 16.80
C ARG A 121 7.41 -7.26 16.49
N GLY A 122 6.59 -7.06 15.46
CA GLY A 122 5.60 -8.08 15.06
C GLY A 122 6.23 -9.40 14.59
N CYS A 123 7.43 -9.37 13.99
CA CYS A 123 8.17 -10.57 13.65
C CYS A 123 8.72 -11.30 14.89
N GLU A 124 9.21 -10.56 15.87
CA GLU A 124 9.68 -11.08 17.15
C GLU A 124 8.52 -11.68 17.96
N GLU A 125 7.39 -11.00 18.06
CA GLU A 125 6.17 -11.48 18.72
C GLU A 125 5.68 -12.80 18.11
N ARG A 126 5.62 -12.90 16.78
CA ARG A 126 5.26 -14.16 16.10
C ARG A 126 6.26 -15.28 16.40
N SER A 127 7.55 -14.97 16.44
CA SER A 127 8.58 -15.94 16.81
C SER A 127 8.44 -16.40 18.27
N TRP A 128 8.17 -15.48 19.20
CA TRP A 128 7.96 -15.78 20.61
C TRP A 128 6.70 -16.64 20.81
N ALA A 129 5.59 -16.28 20.16
CA ALA A 129 4.36 -17.06 20.17
C ALA A 129 4.60 -18.48 19.65
N ALA A 130 5.28 -18.64 18.51
CA ALA A 130 5.59 -19.95 17.94
C ALA A 130 6.44 -20.83 18.89
N LYS A 131 7.42 -20.22 19.58
CA LYS A 131 8.25 -20.91 20.58
C LYS A 131 7.45 -21.32 21.81
N ALA A 132 6.58 -20.45 22.32
CA ALA A 132 5.70 -20.74 23.46
C ALA A 132 4.79 -21.94 23.16
N THR A 133 4.11 -21.91 22.01
CA THR A 133 3.24 -23.01 21.55
C THR A 133 4.01 -24.33 21.34
N SER A 134 5.27 -24.27 20.90
CA SER A 134 6.12 -25.46 20.81
C SER A 134 6.49 -26.02 22.19
N ARG A 135 6.74 -25.16 23.17
CA ARG A 135 7.08 -25.54 24.55
C ARG A 135 5.89 -26.18 25.27
N GLU A 136 4.70 -25.60 25.14
CA GLU A 136 3.45 -26.13 25.70
C GLU A 136 3.15 -27.53 25.15
N ARG A 137 3.22 -27.70 23.82
CA ARG A 137 3.06 -29.03 23.19
C ARG A 137 4.09 -30.05 23.68
N GLY A 138 5.32 -29.62 23.94
CA GLY A 138 6.37 -30.47 24.51
C GLY A 138 6.09 -30.89 25.94
N LEU A 139 5.59 -29.98 26.78
CA LEU A 139 5.20 -30.28 28.17
C LEU A 139 3.99 -31.22 28.21
N GLN A 140 3.00 -31.00 27.34
CA GLN A 140 1.81 -31.83 27.26
C GLN A 140 2.15 -33.28 26.88
N LYS A 141 3.01 -33.48 25.86
CA LYS A 141 3.51 -34.81 25.50
C LYS A 141 4.29 -35.49 26.63
N ARG A 142 5.08 -34.74 27.39
CA ARG A 142 5.83 -35.29 28.54
C ARG A 142 4.91 -35.70 29.68
N LEU A 143 3.85 -34.94 29.94
CA LEU A 143 2.83 -35.29 30.93
C LEU A 143 2.03 -36.52 30.48
N GLU A 144 1.66 -36.62 29.20
CA GLU A 144 0.99 -37.80 28.63
C GLU A 144 1.86 -39.06 28.75
N LEU A 145 3.16 -38.97 28.41
CA LEU A 145 4.10 -40.10 28.56
C LEU A 145 4.28 -40.51 30.02
N ALA A 146 4.46 -39.54 30.93
CA ALA A 146 4.58 -39.81 32.36
C ALA A 146 3.30 -40.43 32.95
N TRP A 147 2.13 -40.11 32.40
CA TRP A 147 0.86 -40.70 32.81
C TRP A 147 0.72 -42.15 32.33
N ILE A 148 1.20 -42.44 31.11
CA ILE A 148 1.25 -43.82 30.57
C ILE A 148 2.19 -44.71 31.39
N ASP A 149 3.34 -44.20 31.82
CA ASP A 149 4.32 -44.96 32.61
C ASP A 149 3.84 -45.26 34.06
N MET A 150 2.74 -44.65 34.51
CA MET A 150 2.20 -44.78 35.88
C MET A 150 0.98 -45.70 35.98
N ILE A 151 0.52 -46.26 34.85
CA ILE A 151 -0.58 -47.24 34.74
C ILE A 151 0.03 -48.62 34.47
#